data_AF-A0A9E7KEQ4-F1
#
_entry.id   AF-A0A9E7KEQ4-F1
#
_cell.length_a   1.000
_cell.length_b   1.000
_cell.length_c   1.000
_cell.angle_alpha   90.00
_cell.angle_beta   90.00
_cell.angle_gamma   90.00
#
_symmetry.space_group_name_H-M   'P 1'
#
loop_
_entity.id
_entity.type
_entity.pdbx_description
1 polymer ?
#
loop_
_entity_poly.entity_id
_entity_poly.type
_entity_poly.pdbx_seq_one_letter_code
_entity_poly.pdbx_strand_id
1 'polypeptide(L)'
;VRVTYLSTFHYHPKKANSTLRKVARVRLTSGFEITAYIPGIDYNLQEHSLVLVRGGRVKDLPDVRYHIVRGTLYAVGVKDHQ
;
A
#
# COMPACT_ATOMS: atom_id res chain seq x y z
N VAL A 1 8.60 -4.30 7.55
CA VAL A 1 9.53 -3.15 7.67
C VAL A 1 8.73 -1.90 7.99
N ARG A 2 9.15 -1.09 8.97
CA ARG A 2 8.52 0.20 9.31
C ARG A 2 8.95 1.27 8.31
N VAL A 3 7.98 2.01 7.78
CA VAL A 3 8.18 3.01 6.73
C VAL A 3 7.27 4.21 6.97
N THR A 4 7.59 5.33 6.33
CA THR A 4 6.79 6.55 6.38
C THR A 4 5.90 6.63 5.15
N TYR A 5 4.61 6.88 5.34
CA TYR A 5 3.67 7.10 4.25
C TYR A 5 3.84 8.51 3.66
N LEU A 6 3.84 8.61 2.33
CA LEU A 6 3.94 9.89 1.63
C LEU A 6 2.61 10.25 0.98
N SER A 7 2.17 9.49 -0.02
CA SER A 7 0.97 9.81 -0.79
C SER A 7 0.30 8.55 -1.36
N THR A 8 -0.98 8.66 -1.72
CA THR A 8 -1.72 7.59 -2.42
C THR A 8 -2.06 8.01 -3.83
N PHE A 9 -1.91 7.06 -4.75
CA PHE A 9 -2.27 7.20 -6.15
C PHE A 9 -2.91 5.90 -6.65
N HIS A 10 -3.56 5.97 -7.80
CA HIS A 10 -4.22 4.84 -8.42
C HIS A 10 -3.37 4.36 -9.60
N TYR A 11 -3.19 3.05 -9.71
CA TYR A 11 -2.47 2.44 -10.82
C TYR A 11 -3.40 1.59 -11.67
N HIS A 12 -3.21 1.66 -12.98
CA HIS A 12 -3.89 0.79 -13.92
C HIS A 12 -3.24 -0.60 -13.90
N PRO A 13 -4.03 -1.68 -13.70
CA PRO A 13 -3.50 -3.03 -13.72
C PRO A 13 -3.14 -3.47 -15.15
N LYS A 14 -2.46 -4.62 -15.27
CA LYS A 14 -2.18 -5.26 -16.56
C LYS A 14 -3.46 -5.49 -17.37
N LYS A 15 -3.32 -5.37 -18.70
CA LYS A 15 -4.38 -5.52 -19.71
C LYS A 15 -5.06 -6.89 -19.59
N ALA A 16 -6.18 -6.90 -18.87
CA ALA A 16 -7.16 -7.97 -18.63
C ALA A 16 -8.09 -7.54 -17.48
N ASN A 17 -7.53 -6.82 -16.50
CA ASN A 17 -8.25 -6.29 -15.35
C ASN A 17 -8.62 -4.82 -15.59
N SER A 18 -9.82 -4.39 -15.17
CA SER A 18 -10.30 -3.00 -15.38
C SER A 18 -10.34 -2.16 -14.10
N THR A 19 -10.28 -2.78 -12.92
CA THR A 19 -10.37 -2.07 -11.64
C THR A 19 -9.07 -1.36 -11.28
N LEU A 20 -9.16 -0.06 -10.98
CA LEU A 20 -8.02 0.72 -10.46
C LEU A 20 -7.53 0.15 -9.13
N ARG A 21 -6.21 0.02 -8.99
CA ARG A 21 -5.58 -0.45 -7.76
C ARG A 21 -5.05 0.73 -6.97
N LYS A 22 -5.41 0.79 -5.69
CA LYS A 22 -4.91 1.78 -4.72
C LYS A 22 -3.48 1.42 -4.32
N VAL A 23 -2.55 2.33 -4.54
CA VAL A 23 -1.13 2.16 -4.21
C VAL A 23 -0.62 3.39 -3.47
N ALA A 24 0.34 3.20 -2.59
CA ALA A 24 0.97 4.26 -1.83
C ALA A 24 2.45 4.40 -2.20
N ARG A 25 2.93 5.65 -2.27
CA ARG A 25 4.34 5.95 -2.15
C ARG A 25 4.70 5.92 -0.67
N VAL A 26 5.72 5.16 -0.32
CA VAL A 26 6.23 5.09 1.05
C VAL A 26 7.74 5.28 1.04
N ARG A 27 8.26 5.94 2.07
CA ARG A 27 9.68 6.18 2.27
C ARG A 27 10.23 5.19 3.28
N LEU A 28 11.22 4.41 2.85
CA LEU A 28 11.97 3.53 3.73
C LEU A 28 12.80 4.36 4.72
N THR A 29 13.18 3.73 5.84
CA THR A 29 14.13 4.32 6.79
C THR A 29 15.50 4.59 6.16
N SER A 30 15.85 3.87 5.08
CA SER A 30 17.05 4.10 4.27
C SER A 30 16.96 5.35 3.36
N GLY A 31 15.84 6.06 3.36
CA GLY A 31 15.63 7.28 2.56
C GLY A 31 15.08 7.03 1.16
N PHE A 32 15.10 5.79 0.66
CA PHE A 32 14.55 5.41 -0.63
C PHE A 32 13.02 5.36 -0.63
N GLU A 33 12.44 5.79 -1.75
CA GLU A 33 11.00 5.71 -1.98
C GLU A 33 10.64 4.44 -2.73
N ILE A 34 9.62 3.74 -2.25
CA ILE A 34 9.09 2.54 -2.88
C ILE A 34 7.57 2.66 -3.03
N THR A 35 7.03 1.88 -3.96
CA THR A 35 5.59 1.76 -4.16
C THR A 35 5.07 0.51 -3.47
N ALA A 36 4.04 0.67 -2.63
CA ALA A 36 3.40 -0.44 -1.91
C ALA A 36 1.89 -0.45 -2.19
N TYR A 37 1.32 -1.64 -2.37
CA TYR A 37 -0.11 -1.82 -2.56
C TYR A 37 -0.87 -1.69 -1.23
N ILE A 38 -2.02 -1.01 -1.27
CA ILE A 38 -2.90 -0.87 -0.14
C ILE A 38 -4.02 -1.91 -0.27
N PRO A 39 -4.07 -2.95 0.60
CA PRO A 39 -5.15 -3.91 0.56
C PRO A 39 -6.43 -3.34 1.19
N GLY A 40 -7.57 -3.79 0.68
CA GLY A 40 -8.91 -3.41 1.14
C GLY A 40 -9.54 -2.29 0.32
N ILE A 41 -10.79 -1.97 0.65
CA ILE A 41 -11.58 -0.96 -0.05
C ILE A 41 -11.18 0.43 0.42
N ASP A 42 -11.06 0.64 1.74
CA ASP A 42 -10.75 1.96 2.32
C ASP A 42 -9.40 2.03 3.00
N TYR A 43 -8.84 3.24 3.06
CA TYR A 43 -7.64 3.56 3.81
C TYR A 43 -7.83 4.87 4.56
N ASN A 44 -7.40 4.90 5.81
CA ASN A 44 -7.39 6.09 6.64
C ASN A 44 -5.95 6.43 7.02
N LEU A 45 -5.11 6.67 6.01
CA LEU A 45 -3.69 6.98 6.16
C LEU A 45 -3.47 8.46 5.87
N GLN A 46 -2.81 9.15 6.79
CA GLN A 46 -2.42 10.55 6.62
C GLN A 46 -0.96 10.64 6.17
N GLU A 47 -0.57 11.74 5.55
CA GLU A 47 0.83 12.03 5.24
C GLU A 47 1.70 11.90 6.49
N HIS A 48 2.92 11.38 6.33
CA HIS A 48 3.85 11.07 7.43
C HIS A 48 3.43 9.99 8.42
N SER A 49 2.28 9.34 8.23
CA SER A 49 1.86 8.21 9.06
C SER A 49 2.85 7.05 8.97
N LEU A 50 3.08 6.37 10.10
CA LEU A 50 3.93 5.19 10.14
C LEU A 50 3.13 3.94 9.76
N VAL A 51 3.64 3.20 8.78
CA VAL A 51 3.02 1.96 8.30
C VAL A 51 4.04 0.84 8.25
N LEU A 52 3.56 -0.39 8.32
CA LEU A 52 4.37 -1.59 8.07
C LEU A 52 4.18 -2.05 6.64
N VAL A 53 5.29 -2.42 6.00
CA VAL A 53 5.31 -3.01 4.66
C VAL A 53 5.86 -4.43 4.73
N ARG A 54 5.22 -5.33 3.98
CA ARG A 54 5.69 -6.70 3.73
C ARG A 54 6.06 -6.87 2.25
N GLY A 55 7.01 -7.77 1.99
CA GLY A 55 7.30 -8.23 0.63
C GLY A 55 6.15 -9.09 0.11
N GLY A 56 5.80 -8.91 -1.16
CA GLY A 56 4.76 -9.69 -1.83
C GLY A 56 4.47 -9.12 -3.21
N ARG A 57 4.54 -9.95 -4.24
CA ARG A 57 4.26 -9.51 -5.61
C ARG A 57 2.75 -9.36 -5.80
N VAL A 58 2.31 -8.18 -6.22
CA VAL A 58 0.95 -7.98 -6.71
C VAL A 58 0.87 -8.55 -8.12
N LYS A 59 0.06 -9.58 -8.35
CA LYS A 59 -0.04 -10.24 -9.66
C LYS A 59 -0.43 -9.27 -10.78
N ASP A 60 -1.30 -8.32 -10.45
CA ASP A 60 -1.90 -7.38 -11.40
C ASP A 60 -0.97 -6.22 -11.78
N LEU A 61 0.01 -5.89 -10.93
CA LEU A 61 0.87 -4.72 -11.07
C LEU A 61 2.33 -5.15 -11.19
N PRO A 62 2.99 -4.94 -12.34
CA PRO A 62 4.35 -5.44 -12.56
C PRO A 62 5.40 -4.77 -11.65
N ASP A 63 5.18 -3.51 -11.27
CA ASP A 63 6.15 -2.71 -10.52
C ASP A 63 5.91 -2.71 -9.00
N VAL A 64 4.78 -3.26 -8.55
CA VAL A 64 4.41 -3.27 -7.13
C VAL A 64 4.75 -4.60 -6.49
N ARG A 65 5.84 -4.59 -5.71
CA ARG A 65 6.43 -5.78 -5.04
C ARG A 65 6.21 -5.80 -3.53
N TYR A 66 5.47 -4.83 -3.02
CA TYR A 66 5.28 -4.62 -1.61
C TYR A 66 3.81 -4.41 -1.28
N HIS A 67 3.40 -4.84 -0.10
CA HIS A 67 2.06 -4.63 0.43
C HIS A 67 2.14 -3.91 1.77
N ILE A 68 1.25 -2.95 2.00
CA ILE A 68 1.03 -2.38 3.33
C ILE A 68 0.30 -3.41 4.19
N VAL A 69 0.81 -3.63 5.40
CA VAL A 69 0.18 -4.45 6.42
C VAL A 69 -0.85 -3.59 7.15
N ARG A 70 -2.11 -4.04 7.12
CA ARG A 70 -3.24 -3.42 7.86
C ARG A 70 -3.41 -4.12 9.21
N GLY A 71 -4.03 -3.44 10.16
CA GLY A 71 -4.23 -3.94 11.53
C GLY A 71 -3.03 -3.69 12.45
N THR A 72 -2.08 -2.84 12.03
CA THR A 72 -0.85 -2.53 12.80
C THR A 72 -0.48 -1.05 12.63
N LEU A 73 0.04 -0.42 13.68
CA LEU A 73 0.36 1.02 13.73
C LEU A 73 -0.86 1.89 13.36
N TYR A 74 -0.68 2.89 12.48
CA TYR A 74 -1.74 3.81 12.03
C TYR A 74 -2.59 3.23 10.88
N ALA A 75 -2.20 2.05 10.36
CA ALA A 75 -2.95 1.37 9.32
C ALA A 75 -4.09 0.55 9.97
N VAL A 76 -5.19 1.21 10.32
CA VAL A 76 -6.36 0.58 10.94
C VAL A 76 -6.85 -0.58 10.07
N GLY A 77 -7.25 -1.69 10.73
CA GLY A 77 -7.87 -2.84 10.07
C GLY A 77 -9.10 -2.42 9.24
N VAL A 78 -9.38 -3.16 8.17
CA VAL A 78 -10.63 -2.96 7.42
C VAL A 78 -11.77 -3.49 8.29
N LYS A 79 -12.84 -2.70 8.48
CA LYS A 79 -13.97 -3.02 9.37
C LYS A 79 -14.90 -4.15 8.88
N ASP A 80 -14.57 -4.84 7.79
CA ASP A 80 -15.49 -5.73 7.05
C ASP A 80 -15.01 -7.19 7.00
N HIS A 81 -14.74 -7.77 8.17
CA HIS A 81 -14.65 -9.23 8.33
C HIS A 81 -15.43 -9.63 9.59
N GLN A 82 -16.77 -9.65 9.48
CA GLN A 82 -17.65 -10.44 10.35
C GLN A 82 -18.12 -11.67 9.59
#